data_AF-D9QMH2-F1
#
_entry.id   AF-D9QMH2-F1
#
_cell.length_a   1.000
_cell.length_b   1.000
_cell.length_c   1.000
_cell.angle_alpha   90.00
_cell.angle_beta   90.00
_cell.angle_gamma   90.00
#
_symmetry.space_group_name_H-M   'P 1'
#
loop_
_entity.id
_entity.type
_entity.pdbx_description
1 polymer ?
#
loop_
_entity_poly.entity_id
_entity_poly.type
_entity_poly.pdbx_seq_one_letter_code
_entity_poly.pdbx_strand_id
1 'polypeptide(L)'
;MFAELAIATVMVLITVVLHGGGLLILGRLMEWRERSTGQSRVSPLSFEGALVAVLSALGLLVLHGLEIWLYAFLYRGIGAVEPMRDAVYFSTIAYASIGFSDAAMAPEWKLLGALEGINGALLLGWSVAFFVTLMTRFLPARHHGH
;
A
#
# COMPACT_ATOMS: atom_id res chain seq x y z
N MET A 1 -24.60 -9.92 5.04
CA MET A 1 -24.49 -9.20 3.75
C MET A 1 -24.46 -7.68 3.88
N PHE A 2 -25.55 -6.97 4.21
CA PHE A 2 -25.51 -5.49 4.25
C PHE A 2 -24.47 -4.93 5.23
N ALA A 3 -24.36 -5.52 6.42
CA ALA A 3 -23.35 -5.15 7.41
C ALA A 3 -21.92 -5.37 6.88
N GLU A 4 -21.64 -6.50 6.22
CA GLU A 4 -20.34 -6.79 5.58
C GLU A 4 -19.97 -5.72 4.56
N LEU A 5 -20.92 -5.38 3.66
CA LEU A 5 -20.69 -4.38 2.62
C LEU A 5 -20.48 -2.98 3.21
N ALA A 6 -21.25 -2.60 4.23
CA ALA A 6 -21.10 -1.31 4.89
C ALA A 6 -19.74 -1.20 5.59
N ILE A 7 -19.35 -2.23 6.36
CA ILE A 7 -18.07 -2.28 7.06
C ILE A 7 -16.91 -2.30 6.06
N ALA A 8 -17.00 -3.12 5.00
CA ALA A 8 -16.00 -3.15 3.94
C ALA A 8 -15.85 -1.79 3.26
N THR A 9 -16.95 -1.11 2.97
CA THR A 9 -16.92 0.23 2.36
C THR A 9 -16.22 1.24 3.26
N VAL A 10 -16.52 1.24 4.56
CA VAL A 10 -15.84 2.10 5.53
C VAL A 10 -14.34 1.81 5.58
N MET A 11 -13.94 0.54 5.60
CA MET A 11 -12.53 0.16 5.58
C MET A 11 -11.82 0.57 4.29
N VAL A 12 -12.45 0.36 3.14
CA VAL A 12 -11.94 0.82 1.84
C VAL A 12 -11.71 2.33 1.88
N LEU A 13 -12.69 3.12 2.33
CA LEU A 13 -12.54 4.57 2.42
C LEU A 13 -11.39 4.98 3.35
N ILE A 14 -11.28 4.37 4.54
CA ILE A 14 -10.21 4.66 5.51
C ILE A 14 -8.85 4.36 4.88
N THR A 15 -8.68 3.17 4.33
CA THR A 15 -7.41 2.72 3.73
C THR A 15 -7.05 3.54 2.50
N VAL A 16 -8.00 3.86 1.60
CA VAL A 16 -7.74 4.72 0.43
C VAL A 16 -7.28 6.11 0.85
N VAL A 17 -7.90 6.72 1.87
CA VAL A 17 -7.50 8.04 2.38
C VAL A 17 -6.13 7.96 3.05
N LEU A 18 -5.89 6.92 3.86
CA LEU A 18 -4.60 6.68 4.51
C LEU A 18 -3.49 6.47 3.46
N HIS A 19 -3.77 5.68 2.43
CA HIS A 19 -2.85 5.39 1.33
C HIS A 19 -2.49 6.66 0.57
N GLY A 20 -3.51 7.38 0.08
CA GLY A 20 -3.33 8.64 -0.64
C GLY A 20 -2.57 9.67 0.21
N GLY A 21 -2.88 9.76 1.51
CA GLY A 21 -2.15 10.59 2.46
C GLY A 21 -0.67 10.18 2.59
N GLY A 22 -0.39 8.88 2.70
CA GLY A 22 0.96 8.33 2.73
C GLY A 22 1.76 8.64 1.47
N LEU A 23 1.17 8.46 0.30
CA LEU A 23 1.79 8.82 -0.99
C LEU A 23 2.05 10.32 -1.11
N LEU A 24 1.14 11.17 -0.65
CA LEU A 24 1.34 12.62 -0.61
C LEU A 24 2.49 13.02 0.32
N ILE A 25 2.62 12.38 1.48
CA ILE A 25 3.72 12.62 2.42
C ILE A 25 5.05 12.19 1.80
N LEU A 26 5.11 10.98 1.21
CA LEU A 26 6.29 10.49 0.52
C LEU A 26 6.69 11.42 -0.63
N GLY A 27 5.72 11.85 -1.46
CA GLY A 27 5.96 12.79 -2.55
C GLY A 27 6.52 14.14 -2.07
N ARG A 28 5.94 14.71 -1.01
CA ARG A 28 6.42 15.97 -0.42
C ARG A 28 7.81 15.85 0.18
N LEU A 29 8.12 14.72 0.83
CA LEU A 29 9.46 14.48 1.38
C LEU A 29 10.51 14.43 0.28
N MET A 30 10.17 13.84 -0.88
CA MET A 30 11.04 13.83 -2.05
C MET A 30 11.23 15.22 -2.64
N GLU A 31 10.16 16.00 -2.83
CA GLU A 31 10.26 17.38 -3.32
C GLU A 31 11.07 18.27 -2.37
N TRP A 32 10.91 18.10 -1.05
CA TRP A 32 11.68 18.84 -0.05
C TRP A 32 13.18 18.50 -0.14
N ARG A 33 13.52 17.22 -0.33
CA ARG A 33 14.90 16.80 -0.57
C ARG A 33 15.48 17.46 -1.82
N GLU A 34 14.78 17.38 -2.96
CA GLU A 34 15.24 17.94 -4.24
C GLU A 34 15.53 19.44 -4.14
N ARG A 35 14.68 20.20 -3.44
CA ARG A 35 14.89 21.63 -3.19
C ARG A 35 16.09 21.89 -2.28
N SER A 36 16.32 21.04 -1.29
CA SER A 36 17.40 21.22 -0.30
C SER A 36 18.77 20.86 -0.87
N THR A 37 18.86 19.87 -1.76
CA THR A 37 20.13 19.46 -2.39
C THR A 37 20.47 20.24 -3.66
N GLY A 38 19.51 21.00 -4.21
CA GLY A 38 19.67 21.76 -5.46
C GLY A 38 19.86 20.88 -6.70
N GLN A 39 19.71 19.56 -6.56
CA GLN A 39 19.90 18.58 -7.62
C GLN A 39 18.55 18.03 -8.06
N SER A 40 18.05 18.52 -9.20
CA SER A 40 16.81 18.04 -9.80
C SER A 40 16.97 16.76 -10.63
N ARG A 41 18.18 16.19 -10.70
CA ARG A 41 18.53 15.05 -11.56
C ARG A 41 19.52 14.12 -10.86
N VAL A 42 19.01 13.29 -9.96
CA VAL A 42 19.81 12.20 -9.37
C VAL A 42 19.88 11.08 -10.40
N SER A 43 21.07 10.64 -10.80
CA SER A 43 21.19 9.47 -11.68
C SER A 43 20.58 8.24 -10.98
N PRO A 44 19.75 7.42 -11.65
CA PRO A 44 19.13 6.24 -11.04
C PRO A 44 20.16 5.21 -10.57
N LEU A 45 21.37 5.25 -11.15
CA LEU A 45 22.49 4.36 -10.86
C LEU A 45 23.49 4.99 -9.87
N SER A 46 23.17 6.16 -9.30
CA SER A 46 23.95 6.73 -8.20
C SER A 46 23.55 6.11 -6.87
N PHE A 47 24.48 6.11 -5.91
CA PHE A 47 24.20 5.70 -4.54
C PHE A 47 23.02 6.47 -3.93
N GLU A 48 22.93 7.76 -4.22
CA GLU A 48 21.83 8.61 -3.79
C GLU A 48 20.47 8.19 -4.35
N GLY A 49 20.40 7.81 -5.63
CA GLY A 49 19.19 7.33 -6.28
C GLY A 49 18.76 5.96 -5.73
N ALA A 50 19.73 5.06 -5.52
CA ALA A 50 19.49 3.77 -4.87
C ALA A 50 18.93 3.95 -3.45
N LEU A 51 19.46 4.89 -2.68
CA LEU A 51 18.97 5.20 -1.33
C LEU A 51 17.53 5.76 -1.36
N VAL A 52 17.19 6.65 -2.31
CA VAL A 52 15.79 7.11 -2.51
C VAL A 52 14.87 5.92 -2.76
N ALA A 53 15.24 5.04 -3.70
CA ALA A 53 14.43 3.91 -4.09
C ALA A 53 14.18 2.97 -2.90
N VAL A 54 15.23 2.64 -2.14
CA VAL A 54 15.12 1.79 -0.94
C VAL A 54 14.23 2.44 0.12
N LEU A 55 14.46 3.71 0.46
CA LEU A 55 13.65 4.40 1.47
C LEU A 55 12.18 4.54 1.06
N SER A 56 11.93 4.78 -0.23
CA SER A 56 10.56 4.85 -0.77
C SER A 56 9.88 3.49 -0.72
N ALA A 57 10.57 2.42 -1.11
CA ALA A 57 10.04 1.06 -1.02
C ALA A 57 9.72 0.65 0.44
N LEU A 58 10.61 0.98 1.38
CA LEU A 58 10.36 0.77 2.81
C LEU A 58 9.19 1.61 3.34
N GLY A 59 9.06 2.86 2.89
CA GLY A 59 7.93 3.72 3.24
C GLY A 59 6.60 3.15 2.75
N LEU A 60 6.55 2.66 1.50
CA LEU A 60 5.38 1.98 0.94
C LEU A 60 5.07 0.68 1.69
N LEU A 61 6.10 -0.10 2.06
CA LEU A 61 5.92 -1.32 2.85
C LEU A 61 5.30 -1.02 4.23
N VAL A 62 5.75 0.03 4.90
CA VAL A 62 5.16 0.48 6.17
C VAL A 62 3.71 0.91 5.97
N LEU A 63 3.43 1.68 4.91
CA LEU A 63 2.07 2.14 4.58
C LEU A 63 1.10 0.96 4.38
N HIS A 64 1.48 -0.01 3.55
CA HIS A 64 0.71 -1.24 3.36
C HIS A 64 0.59 -2.06 4.65
N GLY A 65 1.66 -2.12 5.44
CA GLY A 65 1.64 -2.76 6.76
C GLY A 65 0.55 -2.16 7.65
N LEU A 66 0.45 -0.83 7.73
CA LEU A 66 -0.60 -0.18 8.52
C LEU A 66 -2.01 -0.55 8.03
N GLU A 67 -2.22 -0.63 6.72
CA GLU A 67 -3.52 -1.00 6.13
C GLU A 67 -3.89 -2.46 6.44
N ILE A 68 -2.93 -3.38 6.31
CA ILE A 68 -3.08 -4.79 6.70
C ILE A 68 -3.41 -4.90 8.19
N TRP A 69 -2.69 -4.16 9.05
CA TRP A 69 -2.98 -4.17 10.49
C TRP A 69 -4.36 -3.60 10.82
N LEU A 70 -4.84 -2.58 10.10
CA LEU A 70 -6.20 -2.06 10.26
C LEU A 70 -7.26 -3.13 9.98
N TYR A 71 -7.11 -3.89 8.88
CA TYR A 71 -8.00 -5.02 8.59
C TYR A 71 -7.88 -6.13 9.64
N ALA A 72 -6.66 -6.50 10.05
CA ALA A 72 -6.44 -7.52 11.08
C ALA A 72 -7.09 -7.15 12.42
N PHE A 73 -6.97 -5.89 12.87
CA PHE A 73 -7.65 -5.42 14.08
C PHE A 73 -9.16 -5.46 13.94
N LEU A 74 -9.70 -5.09 12.76
CA LEU A 74 -11.13 -5.22 12.49
C LEU A 74 -11.58 -6.68 12.58
N TYR A 75 -10.89 -7.61 11.90
CA TYR A 75 -11.23 -9.03 11.91
C TYR A 75 -11.23 -9.61 13.33
N ARG A 76 -10.22 -9.27 14.13
CA ARG A 76 -10.16 -9.70 15.52
C ARG A 76 -11.31 -9.08 16.34
N GLY A 77 -11.63 -7.81 16.11
CA GLY A 77 -12.62 -7.05 16.87
C GLY A 77 -14.07 -7.49 16.62
N ILE A 78 -14.37 -7.92 15.40
CA ILE A 78 -15.70 -8.44 15.03
C ILE A 78 -15.82 -9.97 15.18
N GLY A 79 -14.76 -10.64 15.64
CA GLY A 79 -14.72 -12.10 15.77
C GLY A 79 -14.68 -12.86 14.44
N ALA A 80 -14.24 -12.22 13.35
CA ALA A 80 -14.19 -12.85 12.03
C ALA A 80 -13.04 -13.86 11.91
N VAL A 81 -11.89 -13.56 12.50
CA VAL A 81 -10.70 -14.41 12.49
C VAL A 81 -10.03 -14.33 13.88
N GLU A 82 -9.78 -15.48 14.49
CA GLU A 82 -9.04 -15.59 15.76
C GLU A 82 -7.99 -16.70 15.68
N PRO A 83 -6.82 -16.56 16.34
CA PRO A 83 -6.34 -15.42 17.14
C PRO A 83 -5.79 -14.26 16.29
N MET A 84 -5.29 -13.18 16.93
CA MET A 84 -4.71 -12.01 16.24
C MET A 84 -3.63 -12.38 15.21
N ARG A 85 -2.79 -13.36 15.52
CA ARG A 85 -1.77 -13.86 14.58
C ARG A 85 -2.39 -14.32 13.26
N ASP A 86 -3.52 -15.02 13.34
CA ASP A 86 -4.19 -15.56 12.17
C ASP A 86 -5.01 -14.48 11.46
N ALA A 87 -5.52 -13.48 12.18
CA ALA A 87 -6.12 -12.28 11.58
C ALA A 87 -5.10 -11.46 10.76
N VAL A 88 -3.88 -11.27 11.28
CA VAL A 88 -2.79 -10.61 10.54
C VAL A 88 -2.36 -11.46 9.34
N TYR A 89 -2.22 -12.77 9.53
CA TYR A 89 -1.87 -13.69 8.43
C TYR A 89 -2.93 -13.66 7.33
N PHE A 90 -4.22 -13.77 7.69
CA PHE A 90 -5.35 -13.71 6.77
C PHE A 90 -5.40 -12.39 6.01
N SER A 91 -5.33 -11.26 6.73
CA SER A 91 -5.34 -9.94 6.11
C SER A 91 -4.17 -9.78 5.13
N THR A 92 -2.98 -10.25 5.50
CA THR A 92 -1.80 -10.21 4.61
C THR A 92 -2.04 -10.95 3.29
N ILE A 93 -2.55 -12.19 3.33
CA ILE A 93 -2.78 -12.99 2.13
C ILE A 93 -3.96 -12.49 1.28
N ALA A 94 -5.01 -11.98 1.94
CA ALA A 94 -6.16 -11.38 1.27
C ALA A 94 -5.74 -10.09 0.57
N TYR A 95 -5.17 -9.13 1.31
CA TYR A 95 -4.69 -7.85 0.81
C TYR A 95 -3.67 -8.02 -0.33
N ALA A 96 -2.72 -8.94 -0.19
CA ALA A 96 -1.73 -9.23 -1.22
C ALA A 96 -2.28 -10.01 -2.44
N SER A 97 -3.58 -10.36 -2.43
CA SER A 97 -4.24 -11.14 -3.49
C SER A 97 -3.57 -12.47 -3.81
N ILE A 98 -2.93 -13.09 -2.80
CA ILE A 98 -2.28 -14.41 -2.92
C ILE A 98 -3.35 -15.52 -3.00
N GLY A 99 -4.56 -15.22 -2.53
CA GLY A 99 -5.63 -16.19 -2.33
C GLY A 99 -5.56 -16.78 -0.92
N PHE A 100 -6.72 -17.08 -0.34
CA PHE A 100 -6.83 -17.62 1.00
C PHE A 100 -7.77 -18.81 1.05
N SER A 101 -7.49 -19.73 1.99
CA SER A 101 -8.49 -20.67 2.48
C SER A 101 -9.39 -19.92 3.44
N ASP A 102 -10.68 -19.85 3.14
CA ASP A 102 -11.68 -19.20 3.98
C ASP A 102 -12.12 -20.07 5.17
N ALA A 103 -11.47 -21.22 5.39
CA ALA A 103 -11.78 -22.16 6.46
C ALA A 103 -11.58 -21.57 7.87
N ALA A 104 -10.70 -20.57 8.01
CA ALA A 104 -10.44 -19.88 9.27
C ALA A 104 -11.34 -18.65 9.50
N MET A 105 -12.14 -18.25 8.51
CA MET A 105 -12.99 -17.06 8.58
C MET A 105 -14.44 -17.43 8.87
N ALA A 106 -15.08 -16.70 9.78
CA ALA A 106 -16.50 -16.87 10.04
C ALA A 106 -17.32 -16.60 8.75
N PRO A 107 -18.29 -17.47 8.40
CA PRO A 107 -19.01 -17.40 7.12
C PRO A 107 -19.66 -16.05 6.79
N GLU A 108 -20.15 -15.35 7.81
CA GLU A 108 -20.81 -14.05 7.73
C GLU A 108 -19.88 -12.87 7.46
N TRP A 109 -18.56 -13.09 7.33
CA TRP A 109 -17.57 -12.04 7.03
C TRP A 109 -16.77 -12.31 5.75
N LYS A 110 -17.13 -13.34 4.97
CA LYS A 110 -16.39 -13.72 3.76
C LYS A 110 -16.39 -12.62 2.68
N LEU A 111 -17.46 -11.82 2.56
CA LEU A 111 -17.48 -10.72 1.59
C LEU A 111 -16.52 -9.59 1.99
N LEU A 112 -16.33 -9.36 3.30
CA LEU A 112 -15.35 -8.38 3.78
C LEU A 112 -13.92 -8.78 3.37
N GLY A 113 -13.55 -10.05 3.55
CA GLY A 113 -12.25 -10.58 3.11
C GLY A 113 -12.04 -10.53 1.59
N ALA A 114 -13.09 -10.83 0.82
CA ALA A 114 -13.03 -10.69 -0.64
C ALA A 114 -12.82 -9.24 -1.08
N LEU A 115 -13.50 -8.28 -0.44
CA LEU A 115 -13.37 -6.86 -0.74
C LEU A 115 -12.03 -6.28 -0.28
N GLU A 116 -11.48 -6.76 0.83
CA GLU A 116 -10.09 -6.45 1.21
C GLU A 116 -9.12 -6.83 0.09
N GLY A 117 -9.27 -8.02 -0.50
CA GLY A 117 -8.37 -8.44 -1.59
C GLY A 117 -8.44 -7.53 -2.82
N ILE A 118 -9.64 -7.14 -3.25
CA ILE A 118 -9.82 -6.18 -4.36
C ILE A 118 -9.17 -4.84 -4.01
N ASN A 119 -9.40 -4.35 -2.79
CA ASN A 119 -8.84 -3.08 -2.33
C ASN A 119 -7.30 -3.14 -2.24
N GLY A 120 -6.74 -4.20 -1.66
CA GLY A 120 -5.31 -4.41 -1.57
C GLY A 120 -4.63 -4.47 -2.94
N ALA A 121 -5.24 -5.15 -3.91
CA ALA A 121 -4.76 -5.16 -5.30
C ALA A 121 -4.71 -3.74 -5.90
N LEU A 122 -5.76 -2.94 -5.66
CA LEU A 122 -5.82 -1.55 -6.12
C LEU A 122 -4.70 -0.70 -5.48
N LEU A 123 -4.53 -0.78 -4.17
CA LEU A 123 -3.54 0.02 -3.43
C LEU A 123 -2.10 -0.41 -3.78
N LEU A 124 -1.83 -1.70 -3.94
CA LEU A 124 -0.54 -2.21 -4.43
C LEU A 124 -0.26 -1.70 -5.85
N GLY A 125 -1.24 -1.76 -6.75
CA GLY A 125 -1.13 -1.21 -8.11
C GLY A 125 -0.85 0.29 -8.10
N TRP A 126 -1.52 1.04 -7.22
CA TRP A 126 -1.27 2.47 -7.04
C TRP A 126 0.16 2.75 -6.55
N SER A 127 0.64 1.97 -5.58
CA SER A 127 2.01 2.06 -5.08
C SER A 127 3.06 1.76 -6.15
N VAL A 128 2.83 0.76 -7.01
CA VAL A 128 3.71 0.48 -8.14
C VAL A 128 3.73 1.67 -9.12
N ALA A 129 2.57 2.21 -9.48
CA ALA A 129 2.49 3.36 -10.38
C ALA A 129 3.18 4.61 -9.79
N PHE A 130 3.00 4.87 -8.49
CA PHE A 130 3.69 5.92 -7.76
C PHE A 130 5.20 5.70 -7.77
N PHE A 131 5.66 4.50 -7.43
CA PHE A 131 7.08 4.16 -7.37
C PHE A 131 7.76 4.31 -8.73
N VAL A 132 7.13 3.82 -9.80
CA VAL A 132 7.62 4.00 -11.17
C VAL A 132 7.67 5.48 -11.54
N THR A 133 6.63 6.26 -11.23
CA THR A 133 6.60 7.71 -11.48
C THR A 133 7.71 8.44 -10.73
N LEU A 134 8.00 8.02 -9.50
CA LEU A 134 9.10 8.55 -8.72
C LEU A 134 10.45 8.21 -9.38
N MET A 135 10.65 6.97 -9.82
CA MET A 135 11.87 6.55 -10.49
C MET A 135 12.08 7.22 -11.87
N THR A 136 11.02 7.49 -12.63
CA THR A 136 11.14 8.14 -13.95
C THR A 136 11.53 9.60 -13.86
N ARG A 137 11.22 10.31 -12.77
CA ARG A 137 11.74 11.66 -12.52
C ARG A 137 13.27 11.71 -12.43
N PHE A 138 13.91 10.58 -12.11
CA PHE A 138 15.36 10.48 -11.94
C PHE A 138 16.09 9.99 -13.20
N LEU A 139 15.38 9.49 -14.22
CA LEU A 139 16.00 9.11 -15.48
C LEU A 139 16.38 10.37 -16.29
N PRO A 140 17.58 10.42 -16.92
CA PRO A 140 17.93 11.51 -17.82
C PRO A 140 16.90 11.59 -18.96
N ALA A 141 16.39 12.79 -19.25
CA ALA A 141 15.56 13.00 -20.43
C ALA A 141 16.31 12.49 -21.66
N ARG A 142 15.69 11.56 -22.40
CA ARG A 142 16.25 11.06 -23.66
C ARG A 142 16.42 12.26 -24.58
N HIS A 143 17.65 12.63 -24.88
CA HIS A 143 17.93 13.59 -25.94
C HIS A 143 17.51 12.92 -27.25
N HIS A 144 16.36 13.31 -27.78
CA HIS A 144 16.05 13.07 -29.18
C HIS A 144 16.97 13.98 -30.00
N GLY A 145 18.11 13.42 -30.44
CA GLY A 145 18.98 14.08 -31.41
C GLY A 145 18.20 14.30 -32.70
N HIS A 146 18.14 15.55 -33.13
CA HIS A 146 17.82 15.94 -34.50
C HIS A 146 19.11 15.96 -35.32
#